data_AF-A0A835ZEY8-F1
#
_entry.id   AF-A0A835ZEY8-F1
#
_cell.length_a   1.000
_cell.length_b   1.000
_cell.length_c   1.000
_cell.angle_alpha   90.00
_cell.angle_beta   90.00
_cell.angle_gamma   90.00
#
_symmetry.space_group_name_H-M   'P 1'
#
loop_
_entity.id
_entity.type
_entity.pdbx_description
1 polymer ?
#
loop_
_entity_poly.entity_id
_entity_poly.type
_entity_poly.pdbx_seq_one_letter_code
_entity_poly.pdbx_strand_id
1 'polypeptide(L)'
;MLMCSRCSANETAVTLRHTAPHATADGDCCLVFAGKCMVPDVSLEEYGLQEGSTIHVLGRLRGGAQLGKVVKGRSQVKKKDGKSKDFGDLQAKYNKMQELDAARLAAQAARMELQRRMEAEERNSRTNRLKIQNQWRKIMRLAKVESLRRDIEILSQNHERDVDRKDAIIQMLDRDLEEAEDQYQTALRAHLHGMDGLIDLQDARLLSLERHFEAELVSMEGGFREERARVAARHASETAELRDVVAVVDAREAERDAEARAEHEQLREEIRNRNLEDINVLRITLDTQIEELEQHFETAHINYLQNTDQRTTDFKYLTAKDQELSREIELKVRKIERLQNALAHWRTKIAQSAREAAERNRLLTEERGAVQGHFQRLRARMGAYREAQGQRLLELTRDARAAKGKLQEQLDLAERVLKLAELARKAETEAEKISPYYPSPHTDAVEREEALAADAERRDGDSVGGSSVRMEAGVLVRVAGGGDGGGGGDAAAAAAAADGVDEGPPPGPAQASARDAATGRAVARHAHLDNFNKKYNAALLDALAAEREEARLARENAGLRALVKQYLAGIGAGPDVVEGPNPLLVVNGRVNIVRRAPPVARPPPAIDAVHMVATGRVSTRLPL
;
A
#
# COMPACT_ATOMS: atom_id res chain seq x y z
N MET A 1 38.19 -7.35 -21.27
CA MET A 1 38.15 -8.69 -20.65
C MET A 1 36.84 -9.33 -21.09
N LEU A 2 36.90 -10.17 -22.15
CA LEU A 2 36.80 -11.64 -22.10
C LEU A 2 35.40 -12.07 -21.62
N MET A 3 34.58 -12.87 -22.30
CA MET A 3 34.68 -13.67 -23.53
C MET A 3 33.21 -14.07 -23.89
N CYS A 4 32.77 -14.00 -25.14
CA CYS A 4 32.79 -15.08 -26.15
C CYS A 4 31.53 -15.97 -26.15
N SER A 5 30.79 -15.89 -27.27
CA SER A 5 30.08 -16.99 -27.95
C SER A 5 28.79 -17.52 -27.29
N ARG A 6 27.73 -17.92 -27.98
CA ARG A 6 27.60 -18.67 -29.25
C ARG A 6 26.16 -18.52 -29.80
N CYS A 7 26.02 -18.71 -31.12
CA CYS A 7 24.95 -19.41 -31.86
C CYS A 7 23.53 -19.39 -31.28
N SER A 8 22.49 -18.96 -32.00
CA SER A 8 21.91 -19.65 -33.16
C SER A 8 20.68 -18.83 -33.58
N ALA A 9 20.57 -18.36 -34.82
CA ALA A 9 19.59 -18.88 -35.79
C ALA A 9 18.27 -19.40 -35.19
N ASN A 10 17.18 -18.68 -35.49
CA ASN A 10 15.83 -19.18 -35.83
C ASN A 10 14.98 -17.93 -36.12
N GLU A 11 14.91 -17.46 -37.36
CA GLU A 11 13.91 -17.92 -38.34
C GLU A 11 12.50 -18.02 -37.73
N THR A 12 11.77 -16.91 -37.71
CA THR A 12 10.30 -16.97 -37.67
C THR A 12 9.80 -17.23 -39.08
N ALA A 13 9.93 -18.49 -39.50
CA ALA A 13 9.17 -19.02 -40.61
C ALA A 13 7.67 -18.93 -40.26
N VAL A 14 6.96 -17.98 -40.86
CA VAL A 14 5.49 -18.01 -40.88
C VAL A 14 5.08 -19.14 -41.81
N THR A 15 4.89 -20.33 -41.23
CA THR A 15 4.29 -21.47 -41.91
C THR A 15 2.76 -21.32 -41.84
N LEU A 16 2.13 -20.98 -42.97
CA LEU A 16 0.69 -21.13 -43.14
C LEU A 16 0.36 -22.62 -43.24
N ARG A 17 0.03 -23.28 -42.12
CA ARG A 17 -0.64 -24.59 -42.12
C ARG A 17 -2.13 -24.39 -42.38
N HIS A 18 -2.53 -24.62 -43.63
CA HIS A 18 -3.93 -24.79 -43.99
C HIS A 18 -4.42 -26.14 -43.46
N THR A 19 -5.32 -26.15 -42.47
CA THR A 19 -6.09 -27.35 -42.13
C THR A 19 -7.58 -27.03 -42.22
N ALA A 20 -8.18 -27.48 -43.33
CA ALA A 20 -9.60 -27.76 -43.43
C ALA A 20 -9.74 -29.08 -44.22
N PRO A 21 -10.76 -29.89 -43.90
CA PRO A 21 -10.69 -31.35 -44.08
C PRO A 21 -11.13 -31.79 -45.47
N HIS A 22 -10.56 -32.92 -45.89
CA HIS A 22 -10.98 -33.79 -47.00
C HIS A 22 -11.22 -33.13 -48.37
N ALA A 23 -10.18 -33.11 -49.20
CA ALA A 23 -10.35 -33.20 -50.65
C ALA A 23 -9.21 -34.00 -51.27
N THR A 24 -9.60 -34.86 -52.20
CA THR A 24 -8.81 -35.82 -52.96
C THR A 24 -7.64 -35.20 -53.72
N ALA A 25 -6.58 -35.99 -53.88
CA ALA A 25 -5.38 -35.70 -54.63
C ALA A 25 -5.64 -35.26 -56.10
N ASP A 26 -4.67 -34.48 -56.60
CA ASP A 26 -4.43 -34.01 -57.98
C ASP A 26 -5.16 -32.74 -58.48
N GLY A 27 -4.45 -31.60 -58.41
CA GLY A 27 -4.78 -30.35 -59.11
C GLY A 27 -3.87 -29.16 -58.74
N ASP A 28 -2.85 -28.88 -59.55
CA ASP A 28 -1.89 -27.78 -59.33
C ASP A 28 -2.56 -26.38 -59.37
N CYS A 29 -2.52 -25.65 -58.26
CA CYS A 29 -2.84 -24.22 -58.17
C CYS A 29 -1.54 -23.43 -57.93
N CYS A 30 -1.27 -22.38 -58.71
CA CYS A 30 -0.13 -21.48 -58.46
C CYS A 30 -0.58 -20.11 -57.96
N LEU A 31 0.12 -19.59 -56.94
CA LEU A 31 -0.03 -18.22 -56.43
C LEU A 31 0.95 -17.31 -57.20
N VAL A 32 0.48 -16.17 -57.69
CA VAL A 32 1.26 -15.23 -58.49
C VAL A 32 1.24 -13.84 -57.87
N PHE A 33 2.43 -13.29 -57.64
CA PHE A 33 2.64 -11.90 -57.19
C PHE A 33 3.63 -11.21 -58.12
N ALA A 34 3.33 -9.98 -58.55
CA ALA A 34 4.15 -9.19 -59.48
C ALA A 34 4.63 -9.94 -60.75
N GLY A 35 3.83 -10.88 -61.28
CA GLY A 35 4.12 -11.63 -62.50
C GLY A 35 5.03 -12.86 -62.35
N LYS A 36 5.45 -13.22 -61.13
CA LYS A 36 6.24 -14.43 -60.85
C LYS A 36 5.41 -15.48 -60.09
N CYS A 37 5.50 -16.74 -60.50
CA CYS A 37 4.85 -17.87 -59.82
C CYS A 37 5.62 -18.22 -58.54
N MET A 38 4.93 -18.29 -57.42
CA MET A 38 5.51 -18.66 -56.12
C MET A 38 5.67 -20.18 -56.03
N VAL A 39 6.83 -20.61 -55.54
CA VAL A 39 7.19 -22.03 -55.37
C VAL A 39 7.04 -22.38 -53.88
N PRO A 40 6.48 -23.54 -53.51
CA PRO A 40 6.45 -23.97 -52.12
C PRO A 40 7.88 -24.11 -51.58
N ASP A 41 8.10 -23.70 -50.33
CA ASP A 41 9.36 -23.74 -49.57
C ASP A 41 10.31 -22.52 -49.70
N VAL A 42 9.84 -21.41 -50.31
CA VAL A 42 10.56 -20.11 -50.31
C VAL A 42 9.84 -19.11 -49.41
N SER A 43 10.58 -18.36 -48.56
CA SER A 43 10.00 -17.42 -47.60
C SER A 43 9.33 -16.23 -48.29
N LEU A 44 8.23 -15.75 -47.72
CA LEU A 44 7.42 -14.66 -48.31
C LEU A 44 8.16 -13.31 -48.37
N GLU A 45 9.24 -13.15 -47.60
CA GLU A 45 10.08 -11.96 -47.56
C GLU A 45 10.93 -11.79 -48.84
N GLU A 46 11.36 -12.87 -49.50
CA GLU A 46 12.12 -12.81 -50.76
C GLU A 46 11.29 -12.28 -51.94
N TYR A 47 9.95 -12.32 -51.84
CA TYR A 47 9.04 -11.77 -52.84
C TYR A 47 8.59 -10.33 -52.54
N GLY A 48 9.04 -9.74 -51.43
CA GLY A 48 8.82 -8.32 -51.10
C GLY A 48 7.37 -7.94 -50.80
N LEU A 49 6.58 -8.85 -50.21
CA LEU A 49 5.17 -8.63 -49.88
C LEU A 49 5.01 -7.73 -48.63
N GLN A 50 4.28 -6.63 -48.75
CA GLN A 50 3.93 -5.72 -47.65
C GLN A 50 2.45 -5.85 -47.25
N GLU A 51 2.09 -5.39 -46.05
CA GLU A 51 0.72 -5.44 -45.54
C GLU A 51 -0.23 -4.63 -46.45
N GLY A 52 -1.25 -5.29 -47.00
CA GLY A 52 -2.16 -4.72 -48.01
C GLY A 52 -1.90 -5.15 -49.47
N SER A 53 -0.88 -5.97 -49.73
CA SER A 53 -0.56 -6.47 -51.08
C SER A 53 -1.61 -7.45 -51.62
N THR A 54 -1.94 -7.35 -52.92
CA THR A 54 -2.95 -8.21 -53.58
C THR A 54 -2.29 -9.38 -54.32
N ILE A 55 -2.67 -10.63 -53.98
CA ILE A 55 -2.14 -11.85 -54.60
C ILE A 55 -3.19 -12.45 -55.54
N HIS A 56 -2.76 -12.91 -56.72
CA HIS A 56 -3.65 -13.56 -57.70
C HIS A 56 -3.54 -15.08 -57.65
N VAL A 57 -4.69 -15.75 -57.60
CA VAL A 57 -4.80 -17.22 -57.69
C VAL A 57 -5.20 -17.61 -59.10
N LEU A 58 -4.35 -18.38 -59.80
CA LEU A 58 -4.64 -18.89 -61.14
C LEU A 58 -5.03 -20.38 -61.07
N GLY A 59 -6.33 -20.65 -61.20
CA GLY A 59 -6.86 -22.01 -61.31
C GLY A 59 -6.95 -22.48 -62.76
N ARG A 60 -6.33 -23.63 -63.09
CA ARG A 60 -6.51 -24.31 -64.38
C ARG A 60 -7.64 -25.33 -64.25
N LEU A 61 -8.76 -25.09 -64.95
CA LEU A 61 -9.81 -26.10 -65.09
C LEU A 61 -9.42 -27.11 -66.19
N ARG A 62 -8.95 -28.30 -65.81
CA ARG A 62 -8.94 -29.48 -66.69
C ARG A 62 -10.30 -30.19 -66.57
N GLY A 63 -11.21 -29.91 -67.50
CA GLY A 63 -12.41 -30.69 -67.71
C GLY A 63 -12.13 -31.87 -68.64
N GLY A 64 -12.02 -33.08 -68.08
CA GLY A 64 -12.08 -34.34 -68.81
C GLY A 64 -13.22 -35.18 -68.24
N ALA A 65 -14.30 -35.35 -69.01
CA ALA A 65 -15.29 -36.39 -68.78
C ALA A 65 -15.23 -37.39 -69.94
N GLN A 66 -14.84 -38.62 -69.61
CA GLN A 66 -14.94 -39.81 -70.43
C GLN A 66 -16.40 -40.27 -70.49
N LEU A 67 -16.96 -40.43 -71.68
CA LEU A 67 -18.21 -41.16 -71.91
C LEU A 67 -18.06 -42.02 -73.18
N GLY A 68 -18.11 -43.33 -72.99
CA GLY A 68 -18.62 -44.30 -73.96
C GLY A 68 -17.67 -44.83 -75.04
N LYS A 69 -16.93 -45.89 -74.73
CA LYS A 69 -16.55 -46.89 -75.74
C LYS A 69 -17.77 -47.77 -76.04
N VAL A 70 -18.16 -47.89 -77.31
CA VAL A 70 -18.97 -48.99 -77.87
C VAL A 70 -18.19 -49.51 -79.08
N VAL A 71 -17.34 -50.52 -78.89
CA VAL A 71 -17.59 -51.94 -79.23
C VAL A 71 -18.03 -52.17 -80.69
N LYS A 72 -17.02 -52.42 -81.54
CA LYS A 72 -16.86 -53.60 -82.40
C LYS A 72 -18.13 -54.11 -83.12
N GLY A 73 -18.27 -53.77 -84.39
CA GLY A 73 -19.20 -54.41 -85.34
C GLY A 73 -18.54 -54.59 -86.70
N ARG A 74 -17.62 -55.56 -86.80
CA ARG A 74 -17.00 -56.04 -88.03
C ARG A 74 -17.97 -57.01 -88.68
N SER A 75 -18.50 -56.69 -89.86
CA SER A 75 -19.26 -57.63 -90.70
C SER A 75 -18.61 -57.69 -92.07
N GLN A 76 -17.62 -58.57 -92.21
CA GLN A 76 -17.31 -59.18 -93.51
C GLN A 76 -18.14 -60.44 -93.65
N VAL A 77 -18.98 -60.57 -94.68
CA VAL A 77 -19.39 -61.88 -95.22
C VAL A 77 -19.56 -61.80 -96.75
N LYS A 78 -18.62 -62.48 -97.42
CA LYS A 78 -18.68 -63.33 -98.62
C LYS A 78 -19.45 -62.92 -99.89
N LYS A 79 -18.62 -62.82 -100.93
CA LYS A 79 -18.74 -63.23 -102.35
C LYS A 79 -19.57 -64.51 -102.66
N LYS A 80 -19.98 -64.55 -103.95
CA LYS A 80 -20.37 -65.66 -104.88
C LYS A 80 -21.87 -65.99 -104.98
N ASP A 81 -22.48 -66.25 -106.13
CA ASP A 81 -22.06 -66.46 -107.54
C ASP A 81 -23.31 -66.36 -108.46
N GLY A 82 -23.11 -66.12 -109.77
CA GLY A 82 -24.01 -66.58 -110.87
C GLY A 82 -24.94 -65.53 -111.50
N LYS A 83 -24.60 -64.96 -112.68
CA LYS A 83 -25.14 -65.24 -114.06
C LYS A 83 -26.62 -64.85 -114.26
N SER A 84 -27.11 -64.21 -115.34
CA SER A 84 -26.63 -63.95 -116.71
C SER A 84 -27.61 -62.99 -117.41
N LYS A 85 -27.08 -62.09 -118.28
CA LYS A 85 -27.63 -61.49 -119.52
C LYS A 85 -28.97 -60.71 -119.51
N ASP A 86 -28.94 -59.42 -119.91
CA ASP A 86 -29.24 -58.99 -121.29
C ASP A 86 -28.97 -57.48 -121.53
N PHE A 87 -28.92 -57.12 -122.80
CA PHE A 87 -28.41 -55.92 -123.50
C PHE A 87 -29.07 -54.54 -123.17
N GLY A 88 -28.31 -53.43 -123.24
CA GLY A 88 -28.83 -52.09 -123.61
C GLY A 88 -28.38 -50.84 -122.82
N ASP A 89 -27.64 -49.96 -123.52
CA ASP A 89 -27.59 -48.47 -123.44
C ASP A 89 -26.65 -47.66 -122.49
N LEU A 90 -25.81 -46.79 -123.10
CA LEU A 90 -24.63 -46.11 -122.51
C LEU A 90 -24.82 -44.59 -122.24
N GLN A 91 -26.00 -44.02 -122.50
CA GLN A 91 -26.28 -42.58 -122.33
C GLN A 91 -26.59 -42.17 -120.87
N ALA A 92 -27.06 -43.10 -120.02
CA ALA A 92 -27.56 -42.82 -118.68
C ALA A 92 -26.47 -42.58 -117.60
N LYS A 93 -25.20 -42.91 -117.90
CA LYS A 93 -24.08 -42.78 -116.94
C LYS A 93 -23.50 -41.36 -116.87
N TYR A 94 -23.62 -40.56 -117.92
CA TYR A 94 -23.05 -39.20 -117.98
C TYR A 94 -23.91 -38.20 -117.19
N ASN A 95 -25.23 -38.25 -117.34
CA ASN A 95 -26.18 -37.40 -116.59
C ASN A 95 -26.11 -37.67 -115.08
N LYS A 96 -25.92 -38.93 -114.69
CA LYS A 96 -25.80 -39.33 -113.27
C LYS A 96 -24.54 -38.79 -112.59
N MET A 97 -23.49 -38.46 -113.35
CA MET A 97 -22.25 -37.88 -112.80
C MET A 97 -22.40 -36.38 -112.52
N GLN A 98 -23.03 -35.63 -113.44
CA GLN A 98 -23.32 -34.21 -113.26
C GLN A 98 -24.35 -33.96 -112.15
N GLU A 99 -25.34 -34.84 -112.00
CA GLU A 99 -26.28 -34.80 -110.87
C GLU A 99 -25.58 -35.02 -109.52
N LEU A 100 -24.56 -35.88 -109.45
CA LEU A 100 -23.80 -36.12 -108.23
C LEU A 100 -22.88 -34.96 -107.85
N ASP A 101 -22.26 -34.28 -108.82
CA ASP A 101 -21.41 -33.11 -108.55
C ASP A 101 -22.23 -31.84 -108.24
N ALA A 102 -23.38 -31.65 -108.90
CA ALA A 102 -24.35 -30.63 -108.52
C ALA A 102 -24.92 -30.88 -107.11
N ALA A 103 -25.20 -32.13 -106.76
CA ALA A 103 -25.62 -32.51 -105.41
C ALA A 103 -24.52 -32.26 -104.36
N ARG A 104 -23.24 -32.44 -104.71
CA ARG A 104 -22.10 -32.12 -103.83
C ARG A 104 -21.96 -30.62 -103.58
N LEU A 105 -22.04 -29.79 -104.62
CA LEU A 105 -22.00 -28.33 -104.48
C LEU A 105 -23.19 -27.80 -103.69
N ALA A 106 -24.40 -28.33 -103.94
CA ALA A 106 -25.59 -28.02 -103.15
C ALA A 106 -25.44 -28.45 -101.67
N ALA A 107 -24.84 -29.61 -101.40
CA ALA A 107 -24.55 -30.07 -100.05
C ALA A 107 -23.50 -29.21 -99.32
N GLN A 108 -22.49 -28.69 -100.04
CA GLN A 108 -21.51 -27.74 -99.49
C GLN A 108 -22.14 -26.38 -99.21
N ALA A 109 -22.97 -25.85 -100.11
CA ALA A 109 -23.72 -24.62 -99.89
C ALA A 109 -24.67 -24.74 -98.68
N ALA A 110 -25.36 -25.88 -98.54
CA ALA A 110 -26.20 -26.17 -97.38
C ALA A 110 -25.40 -26.24 -96.05
N ARG A 111 -24.17 -26.78 -96.08
CA ARG A 111 -23.26 -26.79 -94.92
C ARG A 111 -22.79 -25.39 -94.53
N MET A 112 -22.44 -24.55 -95.50
CA MET A 112 -22.02 -23.17 -95.25
C MET A 112 -23.16 -22.32 -94.67
N GLU A 113 -24.38 -22.49 -95.16
CA GLU A 113 -25.56 -21.80 -94.59
C GLU A 113 -25.89 -22.33 -93.18
N LEU A 114 -25.73 -23.63 -92.93
CA LEU A 114 -25.85 -24.19 -91.58
C LEU A 114 -24.79 -23.61 -90.63
N GLN A 115 -23.54 -23.52 -91.07
CA GLN A 115 -22.47 -22.88 -90.30
C GLN A 115 -22.76 -21.40 -90.02
N ARG A 116 -23.26 -20.66 -91.01
CA ARG A 116 -23.66 -19.25 -90.84
C ARG A 116 -24.78 -19.09 -89.82
N ARG A 117 -25.75 -20.01 -89.79
CA ARG A 117 -26.82 -20.05 -88.79
C ARG A 117 -26.30 -20.40 -87.40
N MET A 118 -25.41 -21.39 -87.29
CA MET A 118 -24.75 -21.73 -86.03
C MET A 118 -23.94 -20.55 -85.48
N GLU A 119 -23.17 -19.85 -86.32
CA GLU A 119 -22.42 -18.66 -85.90
C GLU A 119 -23.33 -17.51 -85.48
N ALA A 120 -24.44 -17.29 -86.19
CA ALA A 120 -25.42 -16.28 -85.83
C ALA A 120 -26.11 -16.63 -84.50
N GLU A 121 -26.45 -17.90 -84.28
CA GLU A 121 -27.00 -18.40 -83.02
C GLU A 121 -25.99 -18.28 -81.88
N GLU A 122 -24.71 -18.59 -82.11
CA GLU A 122 -23.64 -18.39 -81.12
C GLU A 122 -23.47 -16.92 -80.76
N ARG A 123 -23.44 -16.02 -81.74
CA ARG A 123 -23.35 -14.56 -81.51
C ARG A 123 -24.56 -14.07 -80.71
N ASN A 124 -25.76 -14.48 -81.10
CA ASN A 124 -26.99 -14.15 -80.37
C ASN A 124 -26.98 -14.72 -78.95
N SER A 125 -26.47 -15.94 -78.76
CA SER A 125 -26.34 -16.57 -77.44
C SER A 125 -25.35 -15.83 -76.56
N ARG A 126 -24.22 -15.35 -77.09
CA ARG A 126 -23.25 -14.51 -76.36
C ARG A 126 -23.88 -13.17 -75.95
N THR A 127 -24.56 -12.50 -76.87
CA THR A 127 -25.21 -11.22 -76.59
C THR A 127 -26.37 -11.38 -75.60
N ASN A 128 -27.17 -12.44 -75.72
CA ASN A 128 -28.24 -12.74 -74.78
C ASN A 128 -27.68 -13.09 -73.39
N ARG A 129 -26.58 -13.86 -73.31
CA ARG A 129 -25.89 -14.12 -72.05
C ARG A 129 -25.44 -12.83 -71.36
N LEU A 130 -24.86 -11.88 -72.08
CA LEU A 130 -24.44 -10.60 -71.53
C LEU A 130 -25.62 -9.75 -71.05
N LYS A 131 -26.74 -9.72 -71.81
CA LYS A 131 -27.97 -9.03 -71.41
C LYS A 131 -28.55 -9.63 -70.13
N ILE A 132 -28.61 -10.96 -70.06
CA ILE A 132 -29.06 -11.71 -68.88
C ILE A 132 -28.14 -11.41 -67.69
N GLN A 133 -26.82 -11.49 -67.86
CA GLN A 133 -25.87 -11.15 -66.79
C GLN A 133 -25.97 -9.70 -66.32
N ASN A 134 -26.23 -8.74 -67.21
CA ASN A 134 -26.43 -7.35 -66.85
C ASN A 134 -27.73 -7.15 -66.06
N GLN A 135 -28.83 -7.79 -66.48
CA GLN A 135 -30.09 -7.79 -65.74
C GLN A 135 -29.93 -8.45 -64.36
N TRP A 136 -29.27 -9.61 -64.28
CA TRP A 136 -28.97 -10.26 -63.00
C TRP A 136 -28.07 -9.39 -62.11
N ARG A 137 -27.06 -8.72 -62.64
CA ARG A 137 -26.24 -7.77 -61.86
C ARG A 137 -27.05 -6.59 -61.32
N LYS A 138 -28.08 -6.12 -62.03
CA LYS A 138 -28.99 -5.09 -61.54
C LYS A 138 -29.86 -5.62 -60.42
N ILE A 139 -30.48 -6.80 -60.61
CA ILE A 139 -31.33 -7.46 -59.61
C ILE A 139 -30.53 -7.76 -58.34
N MET A 140 -29.35 -8.36 -58.46
CA MET A 140 -28.47 -8.69 -57.32
C MET A 140 -28.00 -7.43 -56.58
N ARG A 141 -27.72 -6.33 -57.28
CA ARG A 141 -27.37 -5.06 -56.64
C ARG A 141 -28.54 -4.49 -55.84
N LEU A 142 -29.74 -4.48 -56.40
CA LEU A 142 -30.93 -4.02 -55.68
C LEU A 142 -31.20 -4.90 -54.45
N ALA A 143 -31.16 -6.22 -54.60
CA ALA A 143 -31.31 -7.15 -53.48
C ALA A 143 -30.24 -6.96 -52.40
N LYS A 144 -28.97 -6.73 -52.78
CA LYS A 144 -27.90 -6.48 -51.81
C LYS A 144 -28.04 -5.12 -51.13
N VAL A 145 -28.46 -4.06 -51.85
CA VAL A 145 -28.73 -2.75 -51.26
C VAL A 145 -29.87 -2.84 -50.24
N GLU A 146 -30.94 -3.57 -50.56
CA GLU A 146 -32.03 -3.82 -49.60
C GLU A 146 -31.57 -4.62 -48.38
N SER A 147 -30.74 -5.67 -48.57
CA SER A 147 -30.12 -6.39 -47.45
C SER A 147 -29.29 -5.45 -46.58
N LEU A 148 -28.40 -4.65 -47.17
CA LEU A 148 -27.53 -3.74 -46.42
C LEU A 148 -28.32 -2.66 -45.67
N ARG A 149 -29.45 -2.19 -46.23
CA ARG A 149 -30.33 -1.24 -45.52
C ARG A 149 -30.94 -1.88 -44.27
N ARG A 150 -31.42 -3.12 -44.37
CA ARG A 150 -31.91 -3.88 -43.20
C ARG A 150 -30.78 -4.11 -42.19
N ASP A 151 -29.58 -4.44 -42.65
CA ASP A 151 -28.43 -4.64 -41.77
C ASP A 151 -28.06 -3.34 -41.02
N ILE A 152 -28.08 -2.19 -41.70
CA ILE A 152 -27.85 -0.87 -41.08
C ILE A 152 -28.94 -0.54 -40.04
N GLU A 153 -30.21 -0.83 -40.34
CA GLU A 153 -31.32 -0.62 -39.42
C GLU A 153 -31.22 -1.50 -38.17
N ILE A 154 -30.82 -2.76 -38.33
CA ILE A 154 -30.55 -3.66 -37.20
C ILE A 154 -29.36 -3.15 -36.38
N LEU A 155 -28.29 -2.70 -37.04
CA LEU A 155 -27.12 -2.15 -36.35
C LEU A 155 -27.47 -0.86 -35.60
N SER A 156 -28.30 0.03 -36.15
CA SER A 156 -28.72 1.26 -35.46
C SER A 156 -29.59 0.94 -34.25
N GLN A 157 -30.54 0.01 -34.36
CA GLN A 157 -31.37 -0.42 -33.22
C GLN A 157 -30.52 -1.08 -32.11
N ASN A 158 -29.52 -1.88 -32.49
CA ASN A 158 -28.59 -2.46 -31.52
C ASN A 158 -27.76 -1.36 -30.85
N HIS A 159 -27.29 -0.37 -31.61
CA HIS A 159 -26.53 0.74 -31.06
C HIS A 159 -27.36 1.59 -30.08
N GLU A 160 -28.61 1.91 -30.41
CA GLU A 160 -29.53 2.63 -29.51
C GLU A 160 -29.71 1.86 -28.19
N ARG A 161 -29.95 0.54 -28.25
CA ARG A 161 -30.06 -0.29 -27.04
C ARG A 161 -28.77 -0.30 -26.20
N ASP A 162 -27.61 -0.30 -26.85
CA ASP A 162 -26.33 -0.25 -26.15
C ASP A 162 -26.07 1.12 -25.52
N VAL A 163 -26.55 2.21 -26.15
CA VAL A 163 -26.54 3.55 -25.56
C VAL A 163 -27.47 3.59 -24.34
N ASP A 164 -28.70 3.13 -24.45
CA ASP A 164 -29.66 3.11 -23.34
C ASP A 164 -29.14 2.31 -22.13
N ARG A 165 -28.47 1.17 -22.39
CA ARG A 165 -27.82 0.37 -21.34
C ARG A 165 -26.69 1.14 -20.66
N LYS A 166 -25.84 1.81 -21.45
CA LYS A 166 -24.73 2.59 -20.91
C LYS A 166 -25.24 3.80 -20.12
N ASP A 167 -26.28 4.48 -20.59
CA ASP A 167 -26.90 5.60 -19.88
C ASP A 167 -27.53 5.14 -18.57
N ALA A 168 -28.17 3.96 -18.54
CA ALA A 168 -28.66 3.38 -17.29
C ALA A 168 -27.53 3.07 -16.30
N ILE A 169 -26.40 2.52 -16.78
CA ILE A 169 -25.22 2.28 -15.96
C ILE A 169 -24.65 3.60 -15.42
N ILE A 170 -24.57 4.65 -16.24
CA ILE A 170 -24.09 5.97 -15.80
C ILE A 170 -24.99 6.52 -14.69
N GLN A 171 -26.32 6.48 -14.86
CA GLN A 171 -27.25 6.96 -13.84
C GLN A 171 -27.16 6.18 -12.53
N MET A 172 -26.91 4.85 -12.59
CA MET A 172 -26.67 4.07 -11.38
C MET A 172 -25.36 4.47 -10.72
N LEU A 173 -24.28 4.64 -11.49
CA LEU A 173 -23.00 5.08 -10.95
C LEU A 173 -23.07 6.49 -10.35
N ASP A 174 -23.83 7.40 -10.95
CA ASP A 174 -24.04 8.75 -10.39
C ASP A 174 -24.75 8.68 -9.04
N ARG A 175 -25.77 7.82 -8.89
CA ARG A 175 -26.42 7.58 -7.58
C ARG A 175 -25.47 6.94 -6.58
N ASP A 176 -24.72 5.92 -6.98
CA ASP A 176 -23.75 5.26 -6.11
C ASP A 176 -22.67 6.25 -5.62
N LEU A 177 -22.28 7.23 -6.46
CA LEU A 177 -21.38 8.32 -6.08
C LEU A 177 -22.03 9.28 -5.09
N GLU A 178 -23.26 9.73 -5.34
CA GLU A 178 -24.01 10.59 -4.40
C GLU A 178 -24.17 9.92 -3.02
N GLU A 179 -24.54 8.63 -3.00
CA GLU A 179 -24.67 7.86 -1.76
C GLU A 179 -23.33 7.71 -1.02
N ALA A 180 -22.24 7.46 -1.74
CA ALA A 180 -20.91 7.38 -1.15
C ALA A 180 -20.46 8.74 -0.58
N GLU A 181 -20.77 9.84 -1.26
CA GLU A 181 -20.51 11.19 -0.75
C GLU A 181 -21.32 11.50 0.52
N ASP A 182 -22.61 11.16 0.55
CA ASP A 182 -23.45 11.35 1.74
C ASP A 182 -22.98 10.52 2.94
N GLN A 183 -22.57 9.27 2.68
CA GLN A 183 -21.96 8.41 3.70
C GLN A 183 -20.66 9.02 4.23
N TYR A 184 -19.79 9.50 3.34
CA TYR A 184 -18.54 10.17 3.71
C TYR A 184 -18.80 11.43 4.55
N GLN A 185 -19.73 12.28 4.13
CA GLN A 185 -20.08 13.50 4.87
C GLN A 185 -20.64 13.17 6.26
N THR A 186 -21.48 12.13 6.36
CA THR A 186 -22.06 11.69 7.64
C THR A 186 -20.98 11.15 8.57
N ALA A 187 -20.07 10.32 8.06
CA ALA A 187 -18.91 9.82 8.80
C ALA A 187 -17.99 10.96 9.26
N LEU A 188 -17.75 11.95 8.41
CA LEU A 188 -16.96 13.13 8.74
C LEU A 188 -17.61 13.95 9.86
N ARG A 189 -18.91 14.23 9.78
CA ARG A 189 -19.64 14.95 10.84
C ARG A 189 -19.58 14.19 12.18
N ALA A 190 -19.77 12.86 12.15
CA ALA A 190 -19.65 12.03 13.35
C ALA A 190 -18.23 12.06 13.93
N HIS A 191 -17.20 12.02 13.08
CA HIS A 191 -15.82 12.12 13.53
C HIS A 191 -15.54 13.50 14.16
N LEU A 192 -15.97 14.58 13.52
CA LEU A 192 -15.80 15.94 14.05
C LEU A 192 -16.49 16.10 15.40
N HIS A 193 -17.72 15.61 15.57
CA HIS A 193 -18.38 15.59 16.88
C HIS A 193 -17.63 14.76 17.92
N GLY A 194 -17.01 13.64 17.52
CA GLY A 194 -16.13 12.87 18.40
C GLY A 194 -14.88 13.65 18.82
N MET A 195 -14.31 14.44 17.90
CA MET A 195 -13.18 15.33 18.21
C MET A 195 -13.60 16.48 19.12
N ASP A 196 -14.74 17.11 18.86
CA ASP A 196 -15.29 18.18 19.71
C ASP A 196 -15.51 17.67 21.14
N GLY A 197 -16.10 16.48 21.30
CA GLY A 197 -16.28 15.86 22.62
C GLY A 197 -14.95 15.52 23.32
N LEU A 198 -13.90 15.18 22.56
CA LEU A 198 -12.57 14.98 23.14
C LEU A 198 -11.94 16.31 23.56
N ILE A 199 -12.11 17.38 22.78
CA ILE A 199 -11.65 18.73 23.12
C ILE A 199 -12.35 19.20 24.39
N ASP A 200 -13.67 19.07 24.48
CA ASP A 200 -14.45 19.43 25.68
C ASP A 200 -13.97 18.68 26.93
N LEU A 201 -13.65 17.39 26.79
CA LEU A 201 -13.09 16.59 27.88
C LEU A 201 -11.71 17.11 28.33
N GLN A 202 -10.84 17.46 27.37
CA GLN A 202 -9.52 18.02 27.71
C GLN A 202 -9.64 19.40 28.33
N ASP A 203 -10.53 20.26 27.83
CA ASP A 203 -10.77 21.59 28.39
C ASP A 203 -11.32 21.50 29.81
N ALA A 204 -12.27 20.59 30.07
CA ALA A 204 -12.76 20.34 31.42
C ALA A 204 -11.66 19.85 32.36
N ARG A 205 -10.78 18.96 31.88
CA ARG A 205 -9.64 18.47 32.66
C ARG A 205 -8.63 19.58 32.96
N LEU A 206 -8.30 20.42 31.97
CA LEU A 206 -7.39 21.55 32.12
C LEU A 206 -7.97 22.57 33.11
N LEU A 207 -9.24 22.95 32.96
CA LEU A 207 -9.92 23.85 33.89
C LEU A 207 -9.94 23.31 35.32
N SER A 208 -10.16 22.01 35.51
CA SER A 208 -10.11 21.40 36.84
C SER A 208 -8.70 21.45 37.44
N LEU A 209 -7.68 21.24 36.60
CA LEU A 209 -6.29 21.25 37.02
C LEU A 209 -5.83 22.67 37.36
N GLU A 210 -6.19 23.66 36.54
CA GLU A 210 -5.96 25.09 36.79
C GLU A 210 -6.60 25.52 38.11
N ARG A 211 -7.88 25.19 38.34
CA ARG A 211 -8.56 25.49 39.62
C ARG A 211 -7.86 24.85 40.81
N HIS A 212 -7.38 23.61 40.67
CA HIS A 212 -6.66 22.95 41.75
C HIS A 212 -5.33 23.64 42.05
N PHE A 213 -4.56 23.97 41.01
CA PHE A 213 -3.31 24.70 41.16
C PHE A 213 -3.51 26.09 41.75
N GLU A 214 -4.53 26.84 41.33
CA GLU A 214 -4.86 28.15 41.91
C GLU A 214 -5.26 28.02 43.38
N ALA A 215 -6.05 27.02 43.74
CA ALA A 215 -6.43 26.77 45.13
C ALA A 215 -5.22 26.41 46.00
N GLU A 216 -4.31 25.57 45.50
CA GLU A 216 -3.05 25.24 46.18
C GLU A 216 -2.16 26.47 46.33
N LEU A 217 -2.04 27.29 45.29
CA LEU A 217 -1.26 28.52 45.32
C LEU A 217 -1.81 29.49 46.38
N VAL A 218 -3.11 29.74 46.39
CA VAL A 218 -3.76 30.60 47.38
C VAL A 218 -3.59 30.06 48.79
N SER A 219 -3.72 28.75 48.99
CA SER A 219 -3.49 28.10 50.29
C SER A 219 -2.04 28.28 50.76
N MET A 220 -1.07 28.03 49.88
CA MET A 220 0.35 28.17 50.19
C MET A 220 0.74 29.62 50.47
N GLU A 221 0.28 30.56 49.65
CA GLU A 221 0.49 31.98 49.89
C GLU A 221 -0.16 32.44 51.21
N GLY A 222 -1.36 31.93 51.52
CA GLY A 222 -2.03 32.16 52.81
C GLY A 222 -1.16 31.70 53.97
N GLY A 223 -0.70 30.45 53.94
CA GLY A 223 0.19 29.88 54.96
C GLY A 223 1.47 30.70 55.14
N PHE A 224 2.15 31.08 54.05
CA PHE A 224 3.35 31.92 54.14
C PHE A 224 3.08 33.33 54.67
N ARG A 225 1.95 33.94 54.31
CA ARG A 225 1.55 35.26 54.85
C ARG A 225 1.30 35.17 56.35
N GLU A 226 0.61 34.13 56.80
CA GLU A 226 0.36 33.89 58.22
C GLU A 226 1.65 33.62 59.01
N GLU A 227 2.53 32.76 58.49
CA GLU A 227 3.83 32.50 59.10
C GLU A 227 4.67 33.78 59.18
N ARG A 228 4.73 34.56 58.10
CA ARG A 228 5.43 35.84 58.07
C ARG A 228 4.85 36.83 59.08
N ALA A 229 3.52 36.94 59.17
CA ALA A 229 2.86 37.80 60.15
C ALA A 229 3.20 37.36 61.59
N ARG A 230 3.20 36.04 61.85
CA ARG A 230 3.56 35.48 63.16
C ARG A 230 5.01 35.77 63.54
N VAL A 231 5.95 35.60 62.59
CA VAL A 231 7.37 35.90 62.81
C VAL A 231 7.59 37.39 63.04
N ALA A 232 6.94 38.25 62.24
CA ALA A 232 7.04 39.70 62.39
C ALA A 232 6.48 40.17 63.75
N ALA A 233 5.34 39.62 64.18
CA ALA A 233 4.74 39.92 65.48
C ALA A 233 5.64 39.49 66.65
N ARG A 234 6.23 38.29 66.59
CA ARG A 234 7.18 37.82 67.61
C ARG A 234 8.42 38.70 67.69
N HIS A 235 9.03 39.00 66.55
CA HIS A 235 10.18 39.90 66.49
C HIS A 235 9.82 41.32 66.99
N ALA A 236 8.62 41.82 66.70
CA ALA A 236 8.15 43.10 67.22
C ALA A 236 8.02 43.09 68.76
N SER A 237 7.46 42.01 69.33
CA SER A 237 7.38 41.82 70.79
C SER A 237 8.77 41.75 71.42
N GLU A 238 9.64 40.89 70.92
CA GLU A 238 10.99 40.71 71.43
C GLU A 238 11.82 42.00 71.34
N THR A 239 11.70 42.74 70.23
CA THR A 239 12.37 44.05 70.11
C THR A 239 11.78 45.12 71.02
N ALA A 240 10.48 45.07 71.33
CA ALA A 240 9.87 45.98 72.30
C ALA A 240 10.38 45.65 73.71
N GLU A 241 10.36 44.37 74.11
CA GLU A 241 10.89 43.91 75.40
C GLU A 241 12.37 44.28 75.58
N LEU A 242 13.21 44.09 74.56
CA LEU A 242 14.61 44.50 74.62
C LEU A 242 14.77 46.02 74.74
N ARG A 243 13.95 46.81 74.05
CA ARG A 243 13.97 48.28 74.18
C ARG A 243 13.56 48.71 75.59
N ASP A 244 12.56 48.06 76.18
CA ASP A 244 12.12 48.36 77.55
C ASP A 244 13.21 48.03 78.57
N VAL A 245 13.90 46.89 78.40
CA VAL A 245 15.05 46.53 79.26
C VAL A 245 16.17 47.56 79.13
N VAL A 246 16.51 47.99 77.91
CA VAL A 246 17.52 49.04 77.69
C VAL A 246 17.10 50.35 78.36
N ALA A 247 15.84 50.77 78.20
CA ALA A 247 15.33 51.98 78.84
C ALA A 247 15.39 51.92 80.39
N VAL A 248 15.10 50.76 80.98
CA VAL A 248 15.21 50.55 82.43
C VAL A 248 16.67 50.58 82.89
N VAL A 249 17.60 50.01 82.12
CA VAL A 249 19.04 50.07 82.43
C VAL A 249 19.55 51.51 82.33
N ASP A 250 19.21 52.22 81.25
CA ASP A 250 19.62 53.62 81.06
C ASP A 250 19.09 54.52 82.19
N ALA A 251 17.86 54.30 82.63
CA ALA A 251 17.29 55.02 83.77
C ALA A 251 18.05 54.74 85.07
N ARG A 252 18.41 53.49 85.35
CA ARG A 252 19.20 53.11 86.54
C ARG A 252 20.61 53.68 86.51
N GLU A 253 21.28 53.67 85.36
CA GLU A 253 22.60 54.28 85.23
C GLU A 253 22.52 55.81 85.39
N ALA A 254 21.47 56.46 84.87
CA ALA A 254 21.24 57.89 85.09
C ALA A 254 20.97 58.24 86.56
N GLU A 255 20.22 57.40 87.28
CA GLU A 255 20.01 57.53 88.74
C GLU A 255 21.33 57.39 89.50
N ARG A 256 22.14 56.37 89.20
CA ARG A 256 23.47 56.20 89.80
C ARG A 256 24.41 57.37 89.51
N ASP A 257 24.41 57.86 88.27
CA ASP A 257 25.20 59.05 87.90
C ASP A 257 24.74 60.28 88.68
N ALA A 258 23.43 60.44 88.92
CA ALA A 258 22.88 61.52 89.71
C ALA A 258 23.23 61.37 91.20
N GLU A 259 23.14 60.17 91.77
CA GLU A 259 23.56 59.85 93.13
C GLU A 259 25.05 60.13 93.32
N ALA A 260 25.91 59.63 92.43
CA ALA A 260 27.35 59.88 92.49
C ALA A 260 27.70 61.37 92.38
N ARG A 261 26.97 62.14 91.56
CA ARG A 261 27.11 63.61 91.49
C ARG A 261 26.65 64.28 92.79
N ALA A 262 25.54 63.85 93.37
CA ALA A 262 25.03 64.38 94.63
C ALA A 262 25.98 64.08 95.80
N GLU A 263 26.49 62.85 95.89
CA GLU A 263 27.52 62.46 96.86
C GLU A 263 28.79 63.27 96.68
N HIS A 264 29.24 63.49 95.44
CA HIS A 264 30.40 64.33 95.18
C HIS A 264 30.18 65.79 95.58
N GLU A 265 29.00 66.37 95.30
CA GLU A 265 28.65 67.72 95.74
C GLU A 265 28.60 67.80 97.27
N GLN A 266 28.00 66.81 97.94
CA GLN A 266 27.96 66.72 99.39
C GLN A 266 29.37 66.63 99.98
N LEU A 267 30.23 65.76 99.46
CA LEU A 267 31.63 65.67 99.90
C LEU A 267 32.38 66.98 99.67
N ARG A 268 32.12 67.68 98.56
CA ARG A 268 32.71 69.01 98.31
C ARG A 268 32.22 70.04 99.32
N GLU A 269 30.95 70.03 99.71
CA GLU A 269 30.41 70.93 100.74
C GLU A 269 30.90 70.58 102.14
N GLU A 270 31.00 69.29 102.47
CA GLU A 270 31.58 68.81 103.73
C GLU A 270 33.06 69.22 103.84
N ILE A 271 33.84 69.05 102.77
CA ILE A 271 35.24 69.50 102.74
C ILE A 271 35.30 71.03 102.83
N ARG A 272 34.40 71.76 102.16
CA ARG A 272 34.33 73.23 102.26
C ARG A 272 34.03 73.67 103.70
N ASN A 273 33.09 73.00 104.38
CA ASN A 273 32.72 73.30 105.75
C ASN A 273 33.83 72.91 106.74
N ARG A 274 34.44 71.73 106.59
CA ARG A 274 35.63 71.35 107.38
C ARG A 274 36.76 72.34 107.17
N ASN A 275 37.03 72.76 105.93
CA ASN A 275 38.04 73.77 105.66
C ASN A 275 37.67 75.12 106.29
N LEU A 276 36.38 75.51 106.31
CA LEU A 276 35.94 76.74 106.99
C LEU A 276 36.06 76.63 108.52
N GLU A 277 35.74 75.48 109.10
CA GLU A 277 35.93 75.16 110.52
C GLU A 277 37.40 75.16 110.88
N ASP A 278 38.24 74.49 110.09
CA ASP A 278 39.69 74.45 110.23
C ASP A 278 40.29 75.84 110.05
N ILE A 279 39.81 76.67 109.11
CA ILE A 279 40.22 78.07 108.97
C ILE A 279 39.81 78.89 110.19
N ASN A 280 38.62 78.67 110.77
CA ASN A 280 38.17 79.37 111.97
C ASN A 280 38.96 78.95 113.21
N VAL A 281 39.26 77.65 113.35
CA VAL A 281 40.15 77.12 114.39
C VAL A 281 41.55 77.66 114.17
N LEU A 282 42.07 77.61 112.94
CA LEU A 282 43.39 78.14 112.60
C LEU A 282 43.47 79.62 112.93
N ARG A 283 42.44 80.40 112.61
CA ARG A 283 42.36 81.83 112.93
C ARG A 283 42.45 82.05 114.44
N ILE A 284 41.70 81.30 115.25
CA ILE A 284 41.76 81.39 116.72
C ILE A 284 43.15 80.97 117.24
N THR A 285 43.73 79.91 116.70
CA THR A 285 45.08 79.45 117.09
C THR A 285 46.19 80.35 116.56
N LEU A 286 46.01 81.01 115.41
CA LEU A 286 46.98 81.96 114.85
C LEU A 286 46.89 83.29 115.58
N ASP A 287 45.72 83.74 116.02
CA ASP A 287 45.62 84.91 116.90
C ASP A 287 46.35 84.67 118.24
N THR A 288 46.31 83.44 118.77
CA THR A 288 47.09 83.05 119.98
C THR A 288 48.57 82.80 119.67
N GLN A 289 48.89 82.16 118.54
CA GLN A 289 50.28 81.94 118.13
C GLN A 289 50.96 83.20 117.63
N ILE A 290 50.27 84.22 117.14
CA ILE A 290 50.87 85.52 116.77
C ILE A 290 51.39 86.21 118.04
N GLU A 291 50.67 86.12 119.16
CA GLU A 291 51.13 86.59 120.47
C GLU A 291 52.37 85.80 120.97
N GLU A 292 52.47 84.50 120.65
CA GLU A 292 53.63 83.65 120.99
C GLU A 292 54.80 83.80 119.99
N LEU A 293 54.51 84.04 118.71
CA LEU A 293 55.50 84.12 117.63
C LEU A 293 56.20 85.46 117.61
N GLU A 294 55.61 86.54 118.12
CA GLU A 294 56.33 87.79 118.42
C GLU A 294 57.52 87.54 119.38
N GLN A 295 57.40 86.58 120.32
CA GLN A 295 58.50 86.17 121.21
C GLN A 295 59.50 85.20 120.54
N HIS A 296 59.06 84.42 119.55
CA HIS A 296 59.90 83.47 118.82
C HIS A 296 60.63 84.04 117.60
N PHE A 297 60.14 85.12 116.98
CA PHE A 297 60.80 85.80 115.86
C PHE A 297 62.16 86.38 116.24
N GLU A 298 62.35 86.80 117.51
CA GLU A 298 63.66 87.22 118.04
C GLU A 298 64.64 86.05 118.14
N THR A 299 64.16 84.82 118.38
CA THR A 299 65.01 83.63 118.55
C THR A 299 65.33 82.92 117.24
N ALA A 300 64.40 82.92 116.27
CA ALA A 300 64.56 82.21 115.00
C ALA A 300 65.46 82.93 113.98
N HIS A 301 65.60 84.25 114.08
CA HIS A 301 66.48 85.03 113.18
C HIS A 301 67.96 84.63 113.29
N ILE A 302 68.38 84.14 114.46
CA ILE A 302 69.75 83.70 114.73
C ILE A 302 70.07 82.36 114.03
N ASN A 303 69.09 81.48 113.86
CA ASN A 303 69.29 80.12 113.32
C ASN A 303 69.13 80.02 111.79
N TYR A 304 68.49 81.01 111.15
CA TYR A 304 68.29 81.04 109.70
C TYR A 304 69.59 81.32 108.91
N LEU A 305 70.60 81.93 109.55
CA LEU A 305 71.85 82.32 108.89
C LEU A 305 72.79 81.13 108.59
N GLN A 306 72.56 79.95 109.17
CA GLN A 306 73.55 78.86 109.15
C GLN A 306 73.24 77.66 108.21
N ASN A 307 72.04 77.56 107.61
CA ASN A 307 71.63 76.36 106.84
C ASN A 307 71.23 76.59 105.35
N THR A 308 71.42 77.79 104.81
CA THR A 308 70.80 78.20 103.53
C THR A 308 71.60 77.80 102.27
N ASP A 309 72.86 77.40 102.40
CA ASP A 309 73.71 77.14 101.23
C ASP A 309 73.69 75.69 100.72
N GLN A 310 73.56 74.70 101.60
CA GLN A 310 73.72 73.28 101.21
C GLN A 310 72.53 72.72 100.39
N ARG A 311 71.29 73.16 100.66
CA ARG A 311 70.09 72.66 99.96
C ARG A 311 69.91 73.27 98.57
N THR A 312 70.50 74.44 98.36
CA THR A 312 70.39 75.21 97.10
C THR A 312 71.26 74.62 95.99
N THR A 313 72.30 73.86 96.32
CA THR A 313 73.17 73.18 95.35
C THR A 313 72.58 71.87 94.85
N ASP A 314 71.98 71.06 95.73
CA ASP A 314 71.42 69.75 95.36
C ASP A 314 70.16 69.87 94.49
N PHE A 315 69.34 70.90 94.75
CA PHE A 315 68.16 71.20 93.92
C PHE A 315 68.54 71.57 92.48
N LYS A 316 69.63 72.33 92.28
CA LYS A 316 70.09 72.73 90.94
C LYS A 316 70.60 71.55 90.12
N TYR A 317 71.28 70.59 90.75
CA TYR A 317 71.80 69.40 90.07
C TYR A 317 70.69 68.44 89.62
N LEU A 318 69.72 68.15 90.49
CA LEU A 318 68.62 67.25 90.17
C LEU A 318 67.66 67.85 89.12
N THR A 319 67.41 69.15 89.17
CA THR A 319 66.56 69.85 88.17
C THR A 319 67.17 69.81 86.78
N ALA A 320 68.50 69.92 86.66
CA ALA A 320 69.19 69.85 85.37
C ALA A 320 69.09 68.44 84.74
N LYS A 321 69.28 67.39 85.55
CA LYS A 321 69.12 65.99 85.08
C LYS A 321 67.68 65.65 84.69
N ASP A 322 66.70 66.15 85.42
CA ASP A 322 65.28 65.91 85.13
C ASP A 322 64.84 66.55 83.80
N GLN A 323 65.37 67.74 83.48
CA GLN A 323 65.15 68.39 82.19
C GLN A 323 65.80 67.64 81.01
N GLU A 324 66.98 67.04 81.20
CA GLU A 324 67.63 66.22 80.15
C GLU A 324 66.86 64.92 79.88
N LEU A 325 66.46 64.19 80.94
CA LEU A 325 65.68 62.97 80.80
C LEU A 325 64.30 63.24 80.20
N SER A 326 63.64 64.34 80.59
CA SER A 326 62.34 64.75 80.02
C SER A 326 62.44 64.97 78.51
N ARG A 327 63.49 65.64 78.02
CA ARG A 327 63.72 65.83 76.57
C ARG A 327 64.00 64.52 75.84
N GLU A 328 64.74 63.59 76.45
CA GLU A 328 64.98 62.28 75.84
C GLU A 328 63.71 61.43 75.76
N ILE A 329 62.88 61.45 76.82
CA ILE A 329 61.58 60.78 76.85
C ILE A 329 60.67 61.33 75.74
N GLU A 330 60.56 62.65 75.58
CA GLU A 330 59.76 63.25 74.50
C GLU A 330 60.20 62.79 73.10
N LEU A 331 61.52 62.71 72.85
CA LEU A 331 62.05 62.23 71.58
C LEU A 331 61.70 60.75 71.33
N LYS A 332 61.78 59.90 72.36
CA LYS A 332 61.40 58.48 72.26
C LYS A 332 59.90 58.31 72.08
N VAL A 333 59.05 59.08 72.77
CA VAL A 333 57.58 59.08 72.61
C VAL A 333 57.20 59.44 71.18
N ARG A 334 57.75 60.52 70.60
CA ARG A 334 57.51 60.89 69.19
C ARG A 334 58.02 59.84 68.20
N LYS A 335 59.03 59.06 68.55
CA LYS A 335 59.51 57.93 67.71
C LYS A 335 58.56 56.74 67.81
N ILE A 336 58.05 56.45 69.00
CA ILE A 336 57.05 55.40 69.24
C ILE A 336 55.76 55.73 68.47
N GLU A 337 55.25 56.95 68.57
CA GLU A 337 54.04 57.38 67.85
C GLU A 337 54.19 57.23 66.33
N ARG A 338 55.34 57.65 65.76
CA ARG A 338 55.60 57.47 64.32
C ARG A 338 55.61 56.00 63.91
N LEU A 339 56.24 55.14 64.69
CA LEU A 339 56.27 53.70 64.42
C LEU A 339 54.90 53.06 64.61
N GLN A 340 54.12 53.48 65.62
CA GLN A 340 52.75 53.02 65.86
C GLN A 340 51.82 53.42 64.71
N ASN A 341 51.91 54.66 64.24
CA ASN A 341 51.13 55.15 63.09
C ASN A 341 51.49 54.40 61.80
N ALA A 342 52.77 54.13 61.56
CA ALA A 342 53.21 53.32 60.43
C ALA A 342 52.70 51.87 60.52
N LEU A 343 52.76 51.26 61.71
CA LEU A 343 52.27 49.90 61.96
C LEU A 343 50.75 49.83 61.78
N ALA A 344 50.01 50.83 62.27
CA ALA A 344 48.57 50.95 62.08
C ALA A 344 48.19 51.11 60.60
N HIS A 345 48.91 51.96 59.84
CA HIS A 345 48.71 52.11 58.39
C HIS A 345 48.95 50.81 57.63
N TRP A 346 50.03 50.09 57.93
CA TRP A 346 50.31 48.82 57.26
C TRP A 346 49.34 47.72 57.66
N ARG A 347 48.87 47.70 58.92
CA ARG A 347 47.80 46.78 59.36
C ARG A 347 46.50 47.01 58.61
N THR A 348 46.05 48.25 58.47
CA THR A 348 44.84 48.56 57.70
C THR A 348 45.01 48.23 56.21
N LYS A 349 46.17 48.52 55.63
CA LYS A 349 46.47 48.19 54.23
C LYS A 349 46.50 46.68 53.96
N ILE A 350 47.08 45.89 54.87
CA ILE A 350 47.07 44.42 54.79
C ILE A 350 45.64 43.89 54.93
N ALA A 351 44.87 44.39 55.90
CA ALA A 351 43.48 43.99 56.08
C ALA A 351 42.60 44.33 54.87
N GLN A 352 42.80 45.51 54.27
CA GLN A 352 42.10 45.92 53.06
C GLN A 352 42.47 45.02 51.86
N SER A 353 43.76 44.79 51.62
CA SER A 353 44.23 43.90 50.53
C SER A 353 43.70 42.47 50.70
N ALA A 354 43.67 41.96 51.93
CA ALA A 354 43.12 40.64 52.24
C ALA A 354 41.61 40.57 51.96
N ARG A 355 40.84 41.61 52.32
CA ARG A 355 39.40 41.68 52.00
C ARG A 355 39.15 41.72 50.50
N GLU A 356 39.86 42.58 49.77
CA GLU A 356 39.73 42.69 48.32
C GLU A 356 40.13 41.40 47.59
N ALA A 357 41.15 40.69 48.08
CA ALA A 357 41.55 39.39 47.53
C ALA A 357 40.51 38.29 47.83
N ALA A 358 39.95 38.27 49.06
CA ALA A 358 38.90 37.33 49.43
C ALA A 358 37.62 37.54 48.61
N GLU A 359 37.22 38.79 48.40
CA GLU A 359 36.05 39.15 47.61
C GLU A 359 36.24 38.80 46.12
N ARG A 360 37.40 39.11 45.53
CA ARG A 360 37.75 38.69 44.17
C ARG A 360 37.71 37.17 44.01
N ASN A 361 38.32 36.43 44.95
CA ASN A 361 38.31 34.97 44.91
C ASN A 361 36.89 34.41 45.05
N ARG A 362 36.07 35.00 45.92
CA ARG A 362 34.66 34.62 46.08
C ARG A 362 33.90 34.77 44.77
N LEU A 363 33.98 35.95 44.13
CA LEU A 363 33.31 36.19 42.84
C LEU A 363 33.78 35.21 41.76
N LEU A 364 35.08 34.97 41.65
CA LEU A 364 35.63 33.98 40.71
C LEU A 364 35.13 32.56 40.99
N THR A 365 34.96 32.16 42.26
CA THR A 365 34.40 30.85 42.60
C THR A 365 32.92 30.74 42.29
N GLU A 366 32.15 31.81 42.48
CA GLU A 366 30.73 31.89 42.12
C GLU A 366 30.55 31.80 40.60
N GLU A 367 31.33 32.56 39.82
CA GLU A 367 31.34 32.49 38.35
C GLU A 367 31.76 31.10 37.84
N ARG A 368 32.83 30.52 38.40
CA ARG A 368 33.25 29.16 38.07
C ARG A 368 32.13 28.16 38.35
N GLY A 369 31.46 28.28 39.49
CA GLY A 369 30.31 27.45 39.86
C GLY A 369 29.15 27.59 38.88
N ALA A 370 28.81 28.82 38.49
CA ALA A 370 27.77 29.10 37.51
C ALA A 370 28.09 28.46 36.14
N VAL A 371 29.30 28.70 35.61
CA VAL A 371 29.76 28.11 34.33
C VAL A 371 29.77 26.59 34.39
N GLN A 372 30.23 26.01 35.50
CA GLN A 372 30.20 24.56 35.71
C GLN A 372 28.77 24.02 35.72
N GLY A 373 27.83 24.73 36.36
CA GLY A 373 26.41 24.39 36.31
C GLY A 373 25.81 24.47 34.90
N HIS A 374 26.16 25.49 34.12
CA HIS A 374 25.76 25.59 32.71
C HIS A 374 26.32 24.43 31.87
N PHE A 375 27.60 24.07 32.08
CA PHE A 375 28.23 22.94 31.40
C PHE A 375 27.55 21.61 31.75
N GLN A 376 27.23 21.37 33.03
CA GLN A 376 26.53 20.16 33.45
C GLN A 376 25.12 20.06 32.84
N ARG A 377 24.36 21.16 32.83
CA ARG A 377 23.04 21.22 32.16
C ARG A 377 23.16 20.96 30.65
N LEU A 378 24.13 21.55 29.99
CA LEU A 378 24.38 21.32 28.56
C LEU A 378 24.77 19.87 28.29
N ARG A 379 25.65 19.29 29.12
CA ARG A 379 26.06 17.89 29.01
C ARG A 379 24.88 16.94 29.20
N ALA A 380 24.00 17.21 30.18
CA ALA A 380 22.79 16.43 30.40
C ALA A 380 21.84 16.53 29.19
N ARG A 381 21.60 17.74 28.66
CA ARG A 381 20.78 17.94 27.45
C ARG A 381 21.36 17.24 26.24
N MET A 382 22.67 17.29 26.04
CA MET A 382 23.37 16.58 24.97
C MET A 382 23.30 15.06 25.14
N GLY A 383 23.36 14.56 26.38
CA GLY A 383 23.16 13.14 26.70
C GLY A 383 21.75 12.67 26.34
N ALA A 384 20.74 13.37 26.86
CA ALA A 384 19.33 13.07 26.57
C ALA A 384 19.02 13.14 25.07
N TYR A 385 19.56 14.12 24.35
CA TYR A 385 19.40 14.20 22.89
C TYR A 385 20.02 12.99 22.19
N ARG A 386 21.25 12.59 22.55
CA ARG A 386 21.90 11.40 21.96
C ARG A 386 21.14 10.12 22.25
N GLU A 387 20.63 9.95 23.46
CA GLU A 387 19.80 8.80 23.85
C GLU A 387 18.50 8.76 23.05
N ALA A 388 17.79 9.88 22.94
CA ALA A 388 16.57 9.96 22.15
C ALA A 388 16.81 9.68 20.66
N GLN A 389 17.88 10.22 20.07
CA GLN A 389 18.26 9.88 18.68
C GLN A 389 18.67 8.42 18.53
N GLY A 390 19.36 7.85 19.53
CA GLY A 390 19.70 6.43 19.57
C GLY A 390 18.47 5.53 19.61
N GLN A 391 17.47 5.87 20.43
CA GLN A 391 16.19 5.17 20.50
C GLN A 391 15.43 5.26 19.17
N ARG A 392 15.31 6.47 18.59
CA ARG A 392 14.64 6.67 17.31
C ARG A 392 15.29 5.89 16.17
N LEU A 393 16.62 5.83 16.14
CA LEU A 393 17.35 5.02 15.16
C LEU A 393 17.11 3.51 15.39
N LEU A 394 17.05 3.07 16.64
CA LEU A 394 16.74 1.68 16.98
C LEU A 394 15.34 1.30 16.50
N GLU A 395 14.33 2.13 16.78
CA GLU A 395 12.96 1.94 16.30
C GLU A 395 12.91 1.89 14.77
N LEU A 396 13.47 2.89 14.09
CA LEU A 396 13.51 2.93 12.63
C LEU A 396 14.18 1.68 12.03
N THR A 397 15.30 1.22 12.61
CA THR A 397 15.98 0.02 12.12
C THR A 397 15.20 -1.26 12.42
N ARG A 398 14.47 -1.31 13.53
CA ARG A 398 13.56 -2.43 13.85
C ARG A 398 12.41 -2.48 12.86
N ASP A 399 11.75 -1.35 12.60
CA ASP A 399 10.61 -1.26 11.70
C ASP A 399 11.01 -1.53 10.26
N ALA A 400 12.15 -0.97 9.81
CA ALA A 400 12.71 -1.26 8.49
C ALA A 400 13.05 -2.75 8.33
N ARG A 401 13.61 -3.40 9.35
CA ARG A 401 13.84 -4.86 9.30
C ARG A 401 12.54 -5.65 9.30
N ALA A 402 11.54 -5.25 10.07
CA ALA A 402 10.24 -5.91 10.10
C ALA A 402 9.52 -5.79 8.75
N ALA A 403 9.51 -4.60 8.15
CA ALA A 403 8.96 -4.37 6.81
C ALA A 403 9.72 -5.17 5.75
N LYS A 404 11.06 -5.18 5.81
CA LYS A 404 11.88 -6.01 4.93
C LYS A 404 11.57 -7.50 5.08
N GLY A 405 11.40 -7.99 6.31
CA GLY A 405 11.00 -9.36 6.60
C GLY A 405 9.66 -9.71 5.96
N LYS A 406 8.64 -8.88 6.17
CA LYS A 406 7.32 -9.05 5.53
C LYS A 406 7.40 -9.06 4.00
N LEU A 407 8.17 -8.15 3.41
CA LEU A 407 8.38 -8.12 1.96
C LEU A 407 9.10 -9.38 1.46
N GLN A 408 10.08 -9.87 2.21
CA GLN A 408 10.78 -11.12 1.89
C GLN A 408 9.82 -12.32 1.93
N GLU A 409 8.94 -12.41 2.94
CA GLU A 409 7.91 -13.46 3.03
C GLU A 409 6.93 -13.42 1.84
N GLN A 410 6.52 -12.22 1.42
CA GLN A 410 5.67 -12.05 0.23
C GLN A 410 6.41 -12.45 -1.06
N LEU A 411 7.69 -12.09 -1.17
CA LEU A 411 8.53 -12.48 -2.30
C LEU A 411 8.70 -14.00 -2.35
N ASP A 412 8.99 -14.64 -1.21
CA ASP A 412 9.10 -16.10 -1.13
C ASP A 412 7.78 -16.79 -1.48
N LEU A 413 6.63 -16.21 -1.09
CA LEU A 413 5.32 -16.72 -1.48
C LEU A 413 5.08 -16.58 -2.98
N ALA A 414 5.38 -15.41 -3.56
CA ALA A 414 5.26 -15.17 -4.99
C ALA A 414 6.16 -16.12 -5.79
N GLU A 415 7.41 -16.32 -5.37
CA GLU A 415 8.32 -17.29 -5.97
C GLU A 415 7.78 -18.72 -5.90
N ARG A 416 7.18 -19.12 -4.77
CA ARG A 416 6.56 -20.45 -4.65
C ARG A 416 5.39 -20.60 -5.61
N VAL A 417 4.52 -19.60 -5.72
CA VAL A 417 3.38 -19.60 -6.65
C VAL A 417 3.86 -19.71 -8.10
N LEU A 418 4.88 -18.93 -8.48
CA LEU A 418 5.46 -19.00 -9.84
C LEU A 418 6.09 -20.37 -10.12
N LYS A 419 6.88 -20.91 -9.20
CA LYS A 419 7.49 -22.25 -9.33
C LYS A 419 6.42 -23.34 -9.47
N LEU A 420 5.34 -23.27 -8.69
CA LEU A 420 4.21 -24.21 -8.81
C LEU A 420 3.46 -24.04 -10.14
N ALA A 421 3.24 -22.81 -10.59
CA ALA A 421 2.62 -22.54 -11.89
C ALA A 421 3.47 -23.07 -13.05
N GLU A 422 4.80 -22.89 -13.02
CA GLU A 422 5.72 -23.46 -14.00
C GLU A 422 5.72 -24.99 -14.00
N LEU A 423 5.65 -25.62 -12.82
CA LEU A 423 5.55 -27.07 -12.70
C LEU A 423 4.21 -27.59 -13.25
N ALA A 424 3.10 -26.93 -12.92
CA ALA A 424 1.77 -27.27 -13.44
C ALA A 424 1.71 -27.12 -14.97
N ARG A 425 2.31 -26.05 -15.51
CA ARG A 425 2.34 -25.78 -16.96
C ARG A 425 3.06 -26.86 -17.77
N LYS A 426 3.94 -27.66 -17.16
CA LYS A 426 4.56 -28.83 -17.83
C LYS A 426 3.55 -29.93 -18.15
N ALA A 427 2.52 -30.07 -17.34
CA ALA A 427 1.47 -31.09 -17.52
C ALA A 427 0.33 -30.62 -18.44
N GLU A 428 0.29 -29.33 -18.80
CA GLU A 428 -0.70 -28.77 -19.73
C GLU A 428 -0.46 -29.22 -21.18
N THR A 429 -1.55 -29.36 -21.93
CA THR A 429 -1.49 -29.65 -23.36
C THR A 429 -1.01 -28.43 -24.16
N GLU A 430 -0.49 -28.63 -25.37
CA GLU A 430 -0.06 -27.52 -26.24
C GLU A 430 -1.23 -26.57 -26.56
N ALA A 431 -2.46 -27.08 -26.65
CA ALA A 431 -3.66 -26.25 -26.87
C ALA A 431 -3.90 -25.29 -25.69
N GLU A 432 -3.81 -25.78 -24.46
CA GLU A 432 -4.00 -24.98 -23.24
C GLU A 432 -2.84 -24.02 -22.98
N LYS A 433 -1.62 -24.36 -23.41
CA LYS A 433 -0.46 -23.45 -23.33
C LYS A 433 -0.59 -22.25 -24.26
N ILE A 434 -1.23 -22.43 -25.41
CA ILE A 434 -1.43 -21.41 -26.45
C ILE A 434 -2.68 -20.57 -26.15
N SER A 435 -3.77 -21.22 -25.74
CA SER A 435 -5.02 -20.56 -25.34
C SER A 435 -5.47 -21.05 -23.96
N PRO A 436 -4.93 -20.47 -22.87
CA PRO A 436 -5.24 -20.90 -21.50
C PRO A 436 -6.69 -20.64 -21.07
N TYR A 437 -7.38 -19.72 -21.75
CA TYR A 437 -8.73 -19.30 -21.42
C TYR A 437 -9.68 -19.82 -22.50
N TYR A 438 -10.53 -20.78 -22.13
CA TYR A 438 -11.60 -21.26 -22.99
C TYR A 438 -12.78 -20.27 -22.93
N PRO A 439 -13.25 -19.74 -24.07
CA PRO A 439 -14.57 -19.14 -24.13
C PRO A 439 -15.58 -20.29 -24.00
N SER A 440 -16.13 -20.51 -22.81
CA SER A 440 -17.25 -21.42 -22.66
C SER A 440 -18.49 -20.70 -23.18
N PRO A 441 -19.14 -21.19 -24.25
CA PRO A 441 -20.32 -20.54 -24.81
C PRO A 441 -21.49 -20.49 -23.82
N HIS A 442 -21.45 -21.32 -22.76
CA HIS A 442 -22.44 -21.29 -21.68
C HIS A 442 -22.10 -20.27 -20.59
N THR A 443 -20.82 -20.06 -20.23
CA THR A 443 -20.49 -19.03 -19.24
C THR A 443 -20.66 -17.63 -19.81
N ASP A 444 -20.34 -17.40 -21.08
CA ASP A 444 -20.56 -16.09 -21.69
C ASP A 444 -22.05 -15.79 -21.94
N ALA A 445 -22.91 -16.81 -21.88
CA ALA A 445 -24.37 -16.66 -21.94
C ALA A 445 -24.96 -16.45 -20.54
N VAL A 446 -24.47 -17.19 -19.53
CA VAL A 446 -24.89 -17.04 -18.13
C VAL A 446 -24.34 -15.76 -17.52
N GLU A 447 -23.10 -15.35 -17.77
CA GLU A 447 -22.55 -14.05 -17.33
C GLU A 447 -23.31 -12.88 -18.00
N ARG A 448 -23.78 -13.07 -19.24
CA ARG A 448 -24.69 -12.12 -19.89
C ARG A 448 -26.08 -12.12 -19.27
N GLU A 449 -26.63 -13.29 -18.91
CA GLU A 449 -27.94 -13.39 -18.25
C GLU A 449 -27.92 -12.94 -16.78
N GLU A 450 -26.85 -13.19 -16.03
CA GLU A 450 -26.62 -12.73 -14.66
C GLU A 450 -26.34 -11.22 -14.63
N ALA A 451 -25.62 -10.67 -15.61
CA ALA A 451 -25.53 -9.21 -15.79
C ALA A 451 -26.92 -8.61 -16.10
N LEU A 452 -27.72 -9.28 -16.94
CA LEU A 452 -29.10 -8.88 -17.24
C LEU A 452 -30.06 -9.06 -16.05
N ALA A 453 -29.81 -10.04 -15.17
CA ALA A 453 -30.62 -10.34 -13.98
C ALA A 453 -30.24 -9.44 -12.80
N ALA A 454 -28.97 -9.10 -12.61
CA ALA A 454 -28.53 -8.06 -11.66
C ALA A 454 -29.07 -6.68 -12.06
N ASP A 455 -29.18 -6.40 -13.37
CA ASP A 455 -29.88 -5.22 -13.89
C ASP A 455 -31.41 -5.31 -13.73
N ALA A 456 -31.99 -6.50 -13.55
CA ALA A 456 -33.42 -6.72 -13.30
C ALA A 456 -33.78 -6.66 -11.81
N GLU A 457 -32.95 -7.20 -10.92
CA GLU A 457 -33.13 -7.11 -9.45
C GLU A 457 -33.00 -5.66 -8.96
N ARG A 458 -32.18 -4.82 -9.62
CA ARG A 458 -32.16 -3.36 -9.39
C ARG A 458 -33.44 -2.65 -9.86
N ARG A 459 -34.25 -3.26 -10.74
CA ARG A 459 -35.52 -2.70 -11.23
C ARG A 459 -36.72 -3.12 -10.39
N ASP A 460 -36.69 -4.29 -9.75
CA ASP A 460 -37.83 -4.84 -9.00
C ASP A 460 -37.87 -4.41 -7.50
N GLY A 461 -36.82 -3.77 -6.99
CA GLY A 461 -36.79 -3.23 -5.62
C GLY A 461 -37.62 -1.97 -5.37
N ASP A 462 -38.18 -1.34 -6.42
CA ASP A 462 -38.62 0.06 -6.33
C ASP A 462 -40.11 0.31 -6.66
N SER A 463 -40.99 -0.68 -6.41
CA SER A 463 -42.43 -0.46 -6.63
C SER A 463 -43.41 -1.16 -5.68
N VAL A 464 -43.35 -0.87 -4.38
CA VAL A 464 -44.58 -0.74 -3.57
C VAL A 464 -44.43 0.42 -2.58
N GLY A 465 -44.99 1.57 -2.95
CA GLY A 465 -45.28 2.65 -2.02
C GLY A 465 -46.46 2.26 -1.11
N GLY A 466 -46.27 2.44 0.20
CA GLY A 466 -47.31 2.22 1.20
C GLY A 466 -47.08 3.10 2.43
N SER A 467 -47.68 4.28 2.40
CA SER A 467 -47.90 5.15 3.56
C SER A 467 -48.44 4.36 4.76
N SER A 468 -47.76 4.43 5.92
CA SER A 468 -48.41 4.19 7.21
C SER A 468 -47.62 4.81 8.37
N VAL A 469 -48.16 5.92 8.87
CA VAL A 469 -48.43 6.23 10.29
C VAL A 469 -47.36 5.92 11.35
N ARG A 470 -46.91 7.01 11.96
CA ARG A 470 -46.35 7.17 13.31
C ARG A 470 -47.03 6.26 14.36
N MET A 471 -46.26 5.39 15.02
CA MET A 471 -46.53 4.99 16.41
C MET A 471 -45.24 4.92 17.22
N GLU A 472 -45.30 5.60 18.36
CA GLU A 472 -44.36 5.48 19.47
C GLU A 472 -44.47 4.10 20.12
N ALA A 473 -43.32 3.47 20.36
CA ALA A 473 -43.03 2.58 21.47
C ALA A 473 -41.49 2.57 21.57
N GLY A 474 -40.86 3.04 22.64
CA GLY A 474 -41.07 2.57 23.99
C GLY A 474 -39.89 1.66 24.34
N VAL A 475 -38.82 2.29 24.84
CA VAL A 475 -37.87 1.81 25.86
C VAL A 475 -37.59 0.30 25.90
N LEU A 476 -36.34 -0.09 25.65
CA LEU A 476 -35.61 -0.97 26.56
C LEU A 476 -34.10 -0.76 26.44
N VAL A 477 -33.63 0.03 27.39
CA VAL A 477 -32.26 0.03 27.90
C VAL A 477 -31.86 -1.40 28.23
N ARG A 478 -30.72 -1.85 27.68
CA ARG A 478 -29.91 -2.87 28.35
C ARG A 478 -28.45 -2.47 28.32
N VAL A 479 -28.06 -1.85 29.44
CA VAL A 479 -26.69 -1.67 29.89
C VAL A 479 -26.17 -3.00 30.46
N ALA A 480 -24.84 -3.13 30.41
CA ALA A 480 -23.94 -4.15 30.99
C ALA A 480 -23.60 -5.31 30.03
N GLY A 481 -22.33 -5.64 29.76
CA GLY A 481 -21.06 -5.10 30.25
C GLY A 481 -19.94 -6.16 30.13
N GLY A 482 -18.70 -5.71 29.93
CA GLY A 482 -17.49 -6.35 30.48
C GLY A 482 -16.65 -7.26 29.58
N GLY A 483 -15.36 -6.91 29.44
CA GLY A 483 -14.23 -7.81 29.14
C GLY A 483 -13.51 -7.51 27.82
N ASP A 484 -12.57 -6.56 27.73
CA ASP A 484 -11.12 -6.63 28.06
C ASP A 484 -10.23 -6.94 26.85
N GLY A 485 -9.11 -6.20 26.69
CA GLY A 485 -8.02 -6.54 25.76
C GLY A 485 -7.49 -5.44 24.81
N GLY A 486 -6.66 -4.53 25.32
CA GLY A 486 -5.29 -4.23 24.82
C GLY A 486 -4.99 -3.63 23.42
N GLY A 487 -4.18 -2.56 23.43
CA GLY A 487 -3.26 -2.11 22.34
C GLY A 487 -3.89 -1.09 21.37
N GLY A 488 -3.33 0.08 21.04
CA GLY A 488 -1.93 0.52 21.00
C GLY A 488 -1.56 0.86 19.54
N GLY A 489 -1.30 2.14 19.25
CA GLY A 489 -0.48 2.56 18.10
C GLY A 489 -1.17 3.10 16.85
N ASP A 490 -0.87 4.38 16.58
CA ASP A 490 -0.48 4.94 15.28
C ASP A 490 -1.49 4.99 14.11
N ALA A 491 -2.04 6.18 13.88
CA ALA A 491 -2.53 6.61 12.58
C ALA A 491 -1.56 7.65 11.99
N ALA A 492 -0.61 7.13 11.22
CA ALA A 492 0.34 7.91 10.44
C ALA A 492 -0.32 8.50 9.17
N ALA A 493 0.16 9.69 8.83
CA ALA A 493 -0.04 10.45 7.61
C ALA A 493 -0.14 9.60 6.33
N ALA A 494 -1.25 9.76 5.61
CA ALA A 494 -1.36 9.38 4.21
C ALA A 494 -0.84 10.55 3.35
N ALA A 495 0.40 10.42 2.89
CA ALA A 495 0.96 11.25 1.84
C ALA A 495 0.41 10.81 0.48
N ALA A 496 -0.03 11.80 -0.29
CA ALA A 496 -0.40 11.66 -1.69
C ALA A 496 0.78 11.15 -2.52
N ALA A 497 0.57 10.06 -3.25
CA ALA A 497 1.42 9.66 -4.37
C ALA A 497 0.56 9.65 -5.63
N ALA A 498 0.88 10.57 -6.53
CA ALA A 498 0.33 10.66 -7.87
C ALA A 498 0.85 9.46 -8.70
N ASP A 499 -0.07 8.68 -9.25
CA ASP A 499 0.25 7.56 -10.14
C ASP A 499 0.46 8.09 -11.56
N GLY A 500 1.72 8.10 -11.99
CA GLY A 500 2.10 8.19 -13.39
C GLY A 500 1.89 6.83 -14.05
N VAL A 501 1.16 6.82 -15.17
CA VAL A 501 0.90 5.62 -15.98
C VAL A 501 2.20 5.18 -16.66
N ASP A 502 2.85 4.16 -16.10
CA ASP A 502 3.91 3.40 -16.76
C ASP A 502 3.26 2.24 -17.54
N GLU A 503 3.21 2.37 -18.87
CA GLU A 503 2.73 1.32 -19.77
C GLU A 503 3.78 0.19 -19.87
N GLY A 504 3.77 -0.69 -18.88
CA GLY A 504 4.46 -1.98 -18.94
C GLY A 504 3.74 -2.99 -19.86
N PRO A 505 4.44 -4.05 -20.33
CA PRO A 505 3.88 -5.03 -21.26
C PRO A 505 2.69 -5.80 -20.65
N PRO A 506 1.78 -6.33 -21.50
CA PRO A 506 0.54 -6.94 -21.06
C PRO A 506 0.76 -8.13 -20.10
N PRO A 507 -0.18 -8.34 -19.17
CA PRO A 507 -0.03 -9.29 -18.08
C PRO A 507 0.08 -10.74 -18.56
N GLY A 508 1.07 -11.47 -18.02
CA GLY A 508 1.35 -12.87 -18.37
C GLY A 508 0.36 -13.90 -17.80
N PRO A 509 0.48 -15.18 -18.20
CA PRO A 509 -0.54 -16.24 -18.07
C PRO A 509 -0.80 -16.78 -16.64
N ALA A 510 -0.43 -16.05 -15.60
CA ALA A 510 -0.66 -16.40 -14.20
C ALA A 510 -1.22 -15.23 -13.37
N GLN A 511 -1.67 -14.14 -14.00
CA GLN A 511 -2.10 -12.96 -13.27
C GLN A 511 -3.56 -13.03 -12.86
N ALA A 512 -3.81 -12.90 -11.55
CA ALA A 512 -5.06 -12.37 -11.04
C ALA A 512 -5.24 -10.98 -11.66
N SER A 513 -6.19 -10.83 -12.57
CA SER A 513 -6.40 -9.56 -13.22
C SER A 513 -7.09 -8.63 -12.22
N ALA A 514 -6.33 -7.75 -11.58
CA ALA A 514 -6.91 -6.67 -10.78
C ALA A 514 -7.64 -5.65 -11.66
N ARG A 515 -7.42 -5.68 -12.98
CA ARG A 515 -8.13 -4.89 -13.98
C ARG A 515 -8.56 -5.76 -15.15
N ASP A 516 -9.79 -5.57 -15.59
CA ASP A 516 -10.37 -6.30 -16.72
C ASP A 516 -9.66 -5.89 -18.01
N ALA A 517 -9.18 -6.88 -18.78
CA ALA A 517 -8.42 -6.67 -20.01
C ALA A 517 -9.25 -5.99 -21.11
N ALA A 518 -10.59 -6.10 -21.07
CA ALA A 518 -11.48 -5.49 -22.05
C ALA A 518 -11.92 -4.07 -21.66
N THR A 519 -12.09 -3.80 -20.37
CA THR A 519 -12.69 -2.53 -19.89
C THR A 519 -11.73 -1.65 -19.10
N GLY A 520 -10.56 -2.16 -18.70
CA GLY A 520 -9.56 -1.46 -17.88
C GLY A 520 -10.01 -1.17 -16.44
N ARG A 521 -11.25 -1.56 -16.07
CA ARG A 521 -11.84 -1.32 -14.75
C ARG A 521 -11.28 -2.30 -13.72
N ALA A 522 -11.23 -1.86 -12.46
CA ALA A 522 -10.80 -2.72 -11.36
C ALA A 522 -11.77 -3.90 -11.20
N VAL A 523 -11.24 -5.13 -11.25
CA VAL A 523 -12.01 -6.35 -11.04
C VAL A 523 -12.26 -6.51 -9.54
N ALA A 524 -13.48 -6.88 -9.15
CA ALA A 524 -13.82 -7.14 -7.76
C ALA A 524 -13.01 -8.32 -7.21
N ARG A 525 -12.65 -8.27 -5.91
CA ARG A 525 -11.77 -9.26 -5.27
C ARG A 525 -12.24 -10.72 -5.41
N HIS A 526 -13.56 -10.95 -5.47
CA HIS A 526 -14.13 -12.28 -5.64
C HIS A 526 -13.94 -12.85 -7.06
N ALA A 527 -13.82 -11.98 -8.07
CA ALA A 527 -13.68 -12.33 -9.48
C ALA A 527 -12.21 -12.40 -9.97
N HIS A 528 -11.23 -12.16 -9.08
CA HIS A 528 -9.80 -12.15 -9.43
C HIS A 528 -9.27 -13.48 -9.97
N LEU A 529 -9.94 -14.59 -9.66
CA LEU A 529 -9.51 -15.96 -10.02
C LEU A 529 -10.42 -16.63 -11.05
N ASP A 530 -11.38 -15.92 -11.65
CA ASP A 530 -12.38 -16.54 -12.52
C ASP A 530 -11.76 -17.22 -13.74
N ASN A 531 -10.76 -16.59 -14.35
CA ASN A 531 -10.02 -17.16 -15.47
C ASN A 531 -9.20 -18.40 -15.06
N PHE A 532 -8.63 -18.39 -13.85
CA PHE A 532 -7.95 -19.57 -13.29
C PHE A 532 -8.96 -20.70 -13.04
N ASN A 533 -10.13 -20.40 -12.48
CA ASN A 533 -11.19 -21.36 -12.21
C ASN A 533 -11.77 -21.94 -13.52
N LYS A 534 -11.94 -21.13 -14.57
CA LYS A 534 -12.34 -21.59 -15.91
C LYS A 534 -11.35 -22.62 -16.46
N LYS A 535 -10.04 -22.34 -16.35
CA LYS A 535 -8.98 -23.28 -16.75
C LYS A 535 -8.97 -24.55 -15.91
N TYR A 536 -9.09 -24.42 -14.59
CA TYR A 536 -9.16 -25.56 -13.66
C TYR A 536 -10.36 -26.47 -13.98
N ASN A 537 -11.53 -25.89 -14.23
CA ASN A 537 -12.74 -26.63 -14.57
C ASN A 537 -12.62 -27.34 -15.93
N ALA A 538 -11.98 -26.73 -16.93
CA ALA A 538 -11.72 -27.39 -18.21
C ALA A 538 -10.86 -28.64 -18.04
N ALA A 539 -9.73 -28.53 -17.33
CA ALA A 539 -8.86 -29.67 -17.04
C ALA A 539 -9.58 -30.76 -16.22
N LEU A 540 -10.46 -30.37 -15.29
CA LEU A 540 -11.28 -31.30 -14.52
C LEU A 540 -12.28 -32.05 -15.40
N LEU A 541 -12.93 -31.36 -16.36
CA LEU A 541 -13.86 -31.99 -17.30
C LEU A 541 -13.14 -33.00 -18.21
N ASP A 542 -11.95 -32.66 -18.68
CA ASP A 542 -11.12 -33.56 -19.50
C ASP A 542 -10.66 -34.78 -18.70
N ALA A 543 -10.25 -34.60 -17.43
CA ALA A 543 -9.93 -35.70 -16.54
C ALA A 543 -11.13 -36.65 -16.33
N LEU A 544 -12.32 -36.10 -16.07
CA LEU A 544 -13.55 -36.89 -15.91
C LEU A 544 -13.96 -37.60 -17.22
N ALA A 545 -13.72 -36.99 -18.38
CA ALA A 545 -13.97 -37.62 -19.68
C ALA A 545 -13.00 -38.79 -19.92
N ALA A 546 -11.72 -38.63 -19.58
CA ALA A 546 -10.72 -39.69 -19.65
C ALA A 546 -11.06 -40.85 -18.71
N GLU A 547 -11.46 -40.58 -17.46
CA GLU A 547 -11.89 -41.61 -16.50
C GLU A 547 -13.11 -42.39 -17.00
N ARG A 548 -14.08 -41.70 -17.61
CA ARG A 548 -15.27 -42.36 -18.21
C ARG A 548 -14.90 -43.28 -19.36
N GLU A 549 -13.98 -42.84 -20.22
CA GLU A 549 -13.52 -43.63 -21.35
C GLU A 549 -12.67 -44.82 -20.88
N GLU A 550 -11.82 -44.64 -19.88
CA GLU A 550 -11.09 -45.74 -19.24
C GLU A 550 -12.07 -46.75 -18.65
N ALA A 551 -13.11 -46.31 -17.95
CA ALA A 551 -14.14 -47.19 -17.41
C ALA A 551 -14.96 -47.89 -18.51
N ARG A 552 -15.12 -47.28 -19.70
CA ARG A 552 -15.76 -47.92 -20.86
C ARG A 552 -14.84 -48.99 -21.46
N LEU A 553 -13.58 -48.64 -21.71
CA LEU A 553 -12.57 -49.55 -22.25
C LEU A 553 -12.30 -50.71 -21.29
N ALA A 554 -12.30 -50.48 -19.97
CA ALA A 554 -12.17 -51.53 -18.97
C ALA A 554 -13.34 -52.52 -19.03
N ARG A 555 -14.57 -52.02 -19.20
CA ARG A 555 -15.77 -52.86 -19.40
C ARG A 555 -15.71 -53.64 -20.71
N GLU A 556 -15.31 -53.01 -21.81
CA GLU A 556 -15.13 -53.66 -23.11
C GLU A 556 -14.04 -54.73 -23.04
N ASN A 557 -12.89 -54.44 -22.42
CA ASN A 557 -11.78 -55.39 -22.25
C ASN A 557 -12.19 -56.55 -21.34
N ALA A 558 -12.93 -56.29 -20.26
CA ALA A 558 -13.52 -57.35 -19.43
C ALA A 558 -14.48 -58.24 -20.26
N GLY A 559 -15.32 -57.63 -21.11
CA GLY A 559 -16.20 -58.34 -22.02
C GLY A 559 -15.45 -59.18 -23.05
N LEU A 560 -14.41 -58.63 -23.68
CA LEU A 560 -13.54 -59.34 -24.64
C LEU A 560 -12.79 -60.49 -23.97
N ARG A 561 -12.24 -60.28 -22.76
CA ARG A 561 -11.60 -61.34 -21.97
C ARG A 561 -12.60 -62.45 -21.64
N ALA A 562 -13.85 -62.13 -21.31
CA ALA A 562 -14.90 -63.12 -21.08
C ALA A 562 -15.25 -63.90 -22.36
N LEU A 563 -15.37 -63.22 -23.51
CA LEU A 563 -15.59 -63.84 -24.82
C LEU A 563 -14.43 -64.76 -25.23
N VAL A 564 -13.18 -64.33 -25.04
CA VAL A 564 -11.99 -65.15 -25.30
C VAL A 564 -11.96 -66.34 -24.36
N LYS A 565 -12.24 -66.17 -23.07
CA LYS A 565 -12.36 -67.27 -22.11
C LYS A 565 -13.43 -68.28 -22.55
N GLN A 566 -14.58 -67.81 -23.02
CA GLN A 566 -15.65 -68.66 -23.55
C GLN A 566 -15.22 -69.39 -24.84
N TYR A 567 -14.52 -68.71 -25.75
CA TYR A 567 -14.03 -69.32 -27.00
C TYR A 567 -12.96 -70.38 -26.74
N LEU A 568 -12.00 -70.10 -25.84
CA LEU A 568 -10.99 -71.06 -25.41
C LEU A 568 -11.62 -72.25 -24.66
N ALA A 569 -12.65 -72.01 -23.83
CA ALA A 569 -13.46 -73.07 -23.24
C ALA A 569 -14.24 -73.89 -24.29
N GLY A 570 -14.63 -73.30 -25.42
CA GLY A 570 -15.27 -74.02 -26.53
C GLY A 570 -14.30 -74.91 -27.33
N ILE A 571 -12.99 -74.61 -27.31
CA ILE A 571 -11.95 -75.34 -28.06
C ILE A 571 -11.18 -76.33 -27.16
N GLY A 572 -10.94 -75.96 -25.90
CA GLY A 572 -10.21 -76.78 -24.92
C GLY A 572 -11.17 -77.60 -24.03
N ALA A 573 -10.84 -78.87 -23.78
CA ALA A 573 -11.60 -79.74 -22.88
C ALA A 573 -11.14 -79.58 -21.41
N GLY A 574 -11.38 -78.42 -20.82
CA GLY A 574 -11.12 -78.18 -19.39
C GLY A 574 -12.24 -78.73 -18.48
N PRO A 575 -11.99 -78.99 -17.18
CA PRO A 575 -12.99 -79.51 -16.24
C PRO A 575 -14.24 -78.62 -16.14
N ASP A 576 -14.06 -77.29 -16.11
CA ASP A 576 -15.15 -76.30 -16.08
C ASP A 576 -16.10 -76.38 -17.30
N VAL A 577 -15.61 -76.90 -18.44
CA VAL A 577 -16.38 -77.05 -19.69
C VAL A 577 -17.27 -78.28 -19.64
N VAL A 578 -16.85 -79.31 -18.90
CA VAL A 578 -17.55 -80.59 -18.75
C VAL A 578 -18.71 -80.47 -17.76
N GLU A 579 -18.58 -79.61 -16.75
CA GLU A 579 -19.62 -79.36 -15.74
C GLU A 579 -20.76 -78.46 -16.24
N GLY A 580 -20.50 -77.59 -17.23
CA GLY A 580 -21.50 -76.69 -17.84
C GLY A 580 -22.24 -77.28 -19.04
N PRO A 581 -23.34 -76.65 -19.50
CA PRO A 581 -24.05 -77.08 -20.72
C PRO A 581 -23.16 -76.93 -21.94
N ASN A 582 -22.70 -78.05 -22.50
CA ASN A 582 -21.69 -78.11 -23.54
C ASN A 582 -22.14 -79.03 -24.71
N PRO A 583 -21.57 -78.86 -25.92
CA PRO A 583 -21.83 -79.74 -27.05
C PRO A 583 -20.99 -81.04 -27.02
N LEU A 584 -20.05 -81.18 -26.08
CA LEU A 584 -19.09 -82.29 -26.00
C LEU A 584 -19.67 -83.56 -25.33
N LEU A 585 -20.65 -83.41 -24.43
CA LEU A 585 -21.31 -84.51 -23.73
C LEU A 585 -22.83 -84.43 -23.94
N VAL A 586 -23.36 -85.36 -24.74
CA VAL A 586 -24.78 -85.47 -25.02
C VAL A 586 -25.42 -86.44 -24.03
N VAL A 587 -26.09 -85.91 -23.01
CA VAL A 587 -26.85 -86.71 -22.05
C VAL A 587 -28.31 -86.76 -22.52
N ASN A 588 -28.88 -87.96 -22.67
CA ASN A 588 -30.28 -88.21 -23.05
C ASN A 588 -30.71 -87.71 -24.45
N GLY A 589 -29.87 -87.89 -25.48
CA GLY A 589 -30.25 -87.69 -26.89
C GLY A 589 -30.62 -86.26 -27.29
N ARG A 590 -30.43 -85.29 -26.40
CA ARG A 590 -30.61 -83.86 -26.64
C ARG A 590 -29.26 -83.19 -26.53
N VAL A 591 -28.69 -82.76 -27.65
CA VAL A 591 -27.58 -81.81 -27.59
C VAL A 591 -28.16 -80.56 -26.94
N ASN A 592 -27.70 -80.19 -25.75
CA ASN A 592 -28.10 -78.94 -25.09
C ASN A 592 -27.43 -77.75 -25.80
N ILE A 593 -27.71 -77.60 -27.09
CA ILE A 593 -27.48 -76.35 -27.82
C ILE A 593 -28.60 -75.42 -27.35
N VAL A 594 -28.37 -74.76 -26.22
CA VAL A 594 -29.05 -73.49 -26.01
C VAL A 594 -28.57 -72.61 -27.16
N ARG A 595 -29.39 -72.42 -28.20
CA ARG A 595 -29.22 -71.35 -29.17
C ARG A 595 -29.34 -70.05 -28.38
N ARG A 596 -28.29 -69.66 -27.66
CA ARG A 596 -28.11 -68.29 -27.22
C ARG A 596 -27.95 -67.50 -28.50
N ALA A 597 -28.96 -66.71 -28.83
CA ALA A 597 -28.82 -65.63 -29.79
C ALA A 597 -27.49 -64.90 -29.50
N PRO A 598 -26.75 -64.46 -30.53
CA PRO A 598 -25.45 -63.83 -30.33
C PRO A 598 -25.57 -62.75 -29.25
N PRO A 599 -24.63 -62.63 -28.30
CA PRO A 599 -24.69 -61.61 -27.27
C PRO A 599 -24.26 -60.29 -27.91
N VAL A 600 -25.08 -59.76 -28.82
CA VAL A 600 -25.12 -58.33 -29.03
C VAL A 600 -25.98 -57.83 -27.88
N ALA A 601 -25.34 -57.58 -26.74
CA ALA A 601 -25.89 -56.65 -25.78
C ALA A 601 -25.97 -55.30 -26.50
N ARG A 602 -27.07 -55.07 -27.23
CA ARG A 602 -27.44 -53.70 -27.58
C ARG A 602 -27.71 -53.05 -26.24
N PRO A 603 -26.94 -52.03 -25.82
CA PRO A 603 -27.39 -51.22 -24.71
C PRO A 603 -28.82 -50.76 -25.05
N PRO A 604 -29.73 -50.68 -24.07
CA PRO A 604 -31.02 -50.02 -24.31
C PRO A 604 -30.74 -48.67 -24.97
N PRO A 605 -31.57 -48.20 -25.93
CA PRO A 605 -31.34 -46.92 -26.58
C PRO A 605 -31.22 -45.85 -25.50
N ALA A 606 -30.00 -45.38 -25.28
CA ALA A 606 -29.75 -44.23 -24.43
C ALA A 606 -30.28 -43.03 -25.22
N ILE A 607 -31.41 -42.51 -24.78
CA ILE A 607 -31.91 -41.23 -25.27
C ILE A 607 -30.94 -40.20 -24.71
N ASP A 608 -30.02 -39.72 -25.55
CA ASP A 608 -29.23 -38.54 -25.22
C ASP A 608 -30.19 -37.40 -24.87
N ALA A 609 -29.94 -36.74 -23.74
CA ALA A 609 -30.81 -35.67 -23.22
C ALA A 609 -31.09 -34.56 -24.26
N VAL A 610 -30.20 -34.41 -25.25
CA VAL A 610 -30.36 -33.48 -26.39
C VAL A 610 -31.61 -33.79 -27.24
N HIS A 611 -32.06 -35.05 -27.31
CA HIS A 611 -33.29 -35.43 -28.02
C HIS A 611 -34.59 -35.20 -27.23
N MET A 612 -34.53 -35.09 -25.90
CA MET A 612 -35.72 -34.75 -25.09
C MET A 612 -36.09 -33.26 -25.17
N VAL A 613 -35.11 -32.36 -25.38
CA VAL A 613 -35.36 -30.91 -25.45
C VAL A 613 -36.09 -30.51 -26.73
N ALA A 614 -35.85 -31.19 -27.86
CA ALA A 614 -36.49 -30.89 -29.15
C ALA A 614 -37.97 -31.33 -29.25
N THR A 615 -38.47 -32.14 -28.33
CA THR A 615 -39.83 -32.72 -28.40
C THR A 615 -40.81 -32.22 -27.33
N GLY A 616 -40.44 -31.21 -26.54
CA GLY A 616 -41.38 -30.44 -25.71
C GLY A 616 -42.16 -31.24 -24.66
N ARG A 617 -41.71 -32.45 -24.29
CA ARG A 617 -42.35 -33.28 -23.27
C ARG A 617 -41.49 -33.32 -22.01
N VAL A 618 -41.71 -32.35 -21.13
CA VAL A 618 -41.24 -32.39 -19.74
C VAL A 618 -42.24 -33.25 -18.95
N SER A 619 -41.79 -34.43 -18.51
CA SER A 619 -42.55 -35.26 -17.56
C SER A 619 -42.08 -34.93 -16.15
N THR A 620 -42.93 -34.23 -15.40
CA THR A 620 -42.73 -33.92 -13.98
C THR A 620 -43.04 -35.15 -13.12
N ARG A 621 -42.01 -35.91 -12.76
CA ARG A 621 -42.03 -36.75 -11.55
C ARG A 621 -40.65 -36.76 -10.90
N LEU A 622 -40.49 -35.91 -9.89
CA LEU A 622 -39.46 -36.04 -8.86
C LEU A 622 -39.87 -37.19 -7.91
N PRO A 623 -38.97 -38.12 -7.57
CA PRO A 623 -39.15 -39.00 -6.43
C PRO A 623 -38.73 -38.29 -5.14
N LEU A 624 -39.53 -38.46 -4.08
CA LEU A 624 -39.17 -38.20 -2.69
C LEU A 624 -37.98 -39.06 -2.23
#